data_AF-A0A2S3QQ71-F1
#
_entry.id   AF-A0A2S3QQ71-F1
#
_cell.length_a   1.000
_cell.length_b   1.000
_cell.length_c   1.000
_cell.angle_alpha   90.00
_cell.angle_beta   90.00
_cell.angle_gamma   90.00
#
_symmetry.space_group_name_H-M   'P 1'
#
loop_
_entity.id
_entity.type
_entity.pdbx_description
1 polymer ?
#
loop_
_entity_poly.entity_id
_entity_poly.type
_entity_poly.pdbx_seq_one_letter_code
_entity_poly.pdbx_strand_id
1 'polypeptide(L)'
;MRKIILILSILVSTISTYALNINIVWTSDFIKELHLECDSIGCLDGQNSDILREEICDECFSDSVNSTFIFNNITTYLHADKILPLDEFITYLYTEEYITINYNSPYDLVSSRSTEIKKLLYKDLCPNKHDAIIFFKRGYADTFSSPELIYCGEEIYTAQLF
;
A
#
# COMPACT_ATOMS: atom_id res chain seq x y z
N MET A 1 -17.27 11.61 50.11
CA MET A 1 -16.32 11.34 49.01
C MET A 1 -16.93 10.33 48.02
N ARG A 2 -17.96 10.72 47.25
CA ARG A 2 -18.70 9.80 46.35
C ARG A 2 -19.14 10.44 45.02
N LYS A 3 -18.65 11.65 44.71
CA LYS A 3 -19.09 12.47 43.56
C LYS A 3 -17.99 12.73 42.52
N ILE A 4 -16.78 12.18 42.67
CA ILE A 4 -15.64 12.47 41.78
C ILE A 4 -15.45 11.38 40.69
N ILE A 5 -16.11 10.23 40.79
CA ILE A 5 -15.86 9.08 39.89
C ILE A 5 -16.67 9.16 38.57
N LEU A 6 -17.66 10.05 38.47
CA LEU A 6 -18.59 10.09 37.33
C LEU A 6 -18.17 11.03 36.18
N ILE A 7 -17.02 11.70 36.26
CA ILE A 7 -16.53 12.60 35.21
C ILE A 7 -15.48 11.90 34.32
N LEU A 8 -14.95 10.74 34.73
CA LEU A 8 -13.91 10.02 33.97
C LEU A 8 -14.46 9.16 32.81
N SER A 9 -15.78 9.03 32.67
CA SER A 9 -16.42 8.18 31.65
C SER A 9 -16.84 8.91 30.37
N ILE A 10 -16.56 10.21 30.23
CA ILE A 10 -16.93 11.02 29.04
C ILE A 10 -15.69 11.36 28.17
N LEU A 11 -14.52 10.89 28.57
CA LEU A 11 -13.27 10.99 27.79
C LEU A 11 -12.90 9.66 27.12
N VAL A 12 -13.89 8.82 26.82
CA VAL A 12 -13.71 7.82 25.75
C VAL A 12 -13.87 8.61 24.44
N SER A 13 -12.81 9.35 24.12
CA SER A 13 -12.62 9.99 22.83
C SER A 13 -12.94 8.95 21.77
N THR A 14 -13.92 9.28 20.95
CA THR A 14 -14.28 8.57 19.73
C THR A 14 -13.02 8.38 18.90
N ILE A 15 -12.39 7.21 19.03
CA ILE A 15 -11.40 6.75 18.07
C ILE A 15 -12.24 6.41 16.84
N SER A 16 -12.49 7.40 16.01
CA SER A 16 -13.00 7.17 14.66
C SER A 16 -11.90 6.39 13.94
N THR A 17 -12.06 5.07 13.91
CA THR A 17 -11.23 4.17 13.10
C THR A 17 -11.59 4.45 11.66
N TYR A 18 -10.88 5.37 11.02
CA TYR A 18 -10.98 5.60 9.59
C TYR A 18 -10.31 4.43 8.88
N ALA A 19 -11.11 3.59 8.24
CA ALA A 19 -10.58 2.56 7.36
C ALA A 19 -10.52 3.12 5.93
N LEU A 20 -9.34 3.02 5.32
CA LEU A 20 -9.11 3.28 3.90
C LEU A 20 -8.83 1.92 3.24
N ASN A 21 -9.69 1.53 2.31
CA ASN A 21 -9.49 0.41 1.42
C ASN A 21 -8.85 0.89 0.13
N ILE A 22 -7.78 0.23 -0.31
CA ILE A 22 -7.13 0.47 -1.59
C ILE A 22 -7.17 -0.80 -2.43
N ASN A 23 -7.67 -0.64 -3.64
CA ASN A 23 -7.62 -1.67 -4.66
C ASN A 23 -6.89 -1.17 -5.91
N ILE A 24 -6.07 -2.04 -6.53
CA ILE A 24 -5.40 -1.75 -7.79
C ILE A 24 -6.21 -2.34 -8.93
N VAL A 25 -6.62 -1.49 -9.87
CA VAL A 25 -7.37 -1.87 -11.06
C VAL A 25 -6.54 -1.55 -12.30
N TRP A 26 -6.48 -2.49 -13.23
CA TRP A 26 -5.92 -2.28 -14.57
C TRP A 26 -7.09 -2.13 -15.54
N THR A 27 -7.16 -1.00 -16.23
CA THR A 27 -8.21 -0.72 -17.22
C THR A 27 -7.92 -1.45 -18.54
N SER A 28 -8.91 -1.47 -19.43
CA SER A 28 -8.74 -2.02 -20.79
C SER A 28 -7.70 -1.27 -21.62
N ASP A 29 -7.45 -0.01 -21.29
CA ASP A 29 -6.46 0.84 -21.96
C ASP A 29 -5.08 0.74 -21.28
N PHE A 30 -4.87 -0.29 -20.47
CA PHE A 30 -3.66 -0.54 -19.67
C PHE A 30 -3.34 0.56 -18.65
N ILE A 31 -4.28 1.47 -18.35
CA ILE A 31 -4.11 2.47 -17.30
C ILE A 31 -4.23 1.78 -15.95
N LYS A 32 -3.32 2.11 -15.04
CA LYS A 32 -3.37 1.63 -13.67
C LYS A 32 -4.05 2.65 -12.77
N GLU A 33 -5.02 2.18 -12.02
CA GLU A 33 -5.82 3.00 -11.11
C GLU A 33 -5.75 2.45 -9.69
N LEU A 34 -5.54 3.34 -8.73
CA LEU A 34 -5.73 3.07 -7.30
C LEU A 34 -7.13 3.55 -6.94
N HIS A 35 -8.02 2.61 -6.65
CA HIS A 35 -9.37 2.87 -6.21
C HIS A 35 -9.35 2.96 -4.69
N LEU A 36 -9.60 4.15 -4.18
CA LEU A 36 -9.62 4.46 -2.76
C LEU A 36 -11.08 4.45 -2.29
N GLU A 37 -11.38 3.70 -1.24
CA GLU A 37 -12.68 3.70 -0.59
C GLU A 37 -12.52 3.92 0.91
N CYS A 38 -13.29 4.85 1.48
CA CYS A 38 -13.27 5.11 2.91
C CYS A 38 -14.63 4.79 3.55
N ASP A 39 -14.60 4.18 4.72
CA ASP A 39 -15.81 3.80 5.46
C ASP A 39 -16.60 5.01 6.02
N SER A 40 -16.03 6.22 5.97
CA SER A 40 -16.68 7.44 6.46
C SER A 40 -16.32 8.69 5.65
N ILE A 41 -17.27 9.63 5.61
CA ILE A 41 -17.13 10.94 4.96
C ILE A 41 -15.99 11.72 5.63
N GLY A 42 -15.01 12.14 4.82
CA GLY A 42 -13.93 13.04 5.25
C GLY A 42 -12.53 12.43 5.27
N CYS A 43 -12.37 11.17 4.90
CA CYS A 43 -11.05 10.53 4.76
C CYS A 43 -10.28 11.04 3.53
N LEU A 44 -10.97 11.45 2.46
CA LEU A 44 -10.39 12.07 1.26
C LEU A 44 -11.16 13.34 0.92
N ASP A 45 -10.64 14.54 1.18
CA ASP A 45 -11.24 15.84 0.77
C ASP A 45 -12.79 15.95 0.83
N GLY A 46 -13.42 15.31 1.82
CA GLY A 46 -14.89 15.27 1.99
C GLY A 46 -15.65 14.23 1.13
N GLN A 47 -14.96 13.40 0.36
CA GLN A 47 -15.49 12.28 -0.44
C GLN A 47 -15.29 10.93 0.30
N ASN A 48 -16.08 9.92 -0.10
CA ASN A 48 -15.98 8.54 0.40
C ASN A 48 -15.15 7.64 -0.50
N SER A 49 -14.81 8.10 -1.71
CA SER A 49 -14.06 7.32 -2.68
C SER A 49 -13.33 8.26 -3.61
N ASP A 50 -12.18 7.82 -4.11
CA ASP A 50 -11.44 8.52 -5.16
C ASP A 50 -10.71 7.52 -6.06
N ILE A 51 -10.32 7.96 -7.26
CA ILE A 51 -9.57 7.17 -8.23
C ILE A 51 -8.31 7.95 -8.60
N LEU A 52 -7.17 7.46 -8.13
CA LEU A 52 -5.86 8.00 -8.52
C LEU A 52 -5.34 7.20 -9.70
N ARG A 53 -4.83 7.91 -10.72
CA ARG A 53 -4.18 7.28 -11.86
C ARG A 53 -2.69 7.20 -11.62
N GLU A 54 -2.13 6.01 -11.76
CA GLU A 54 -0.69 5.80 -11.69
C GLU A 54 -0.14 5.64 -13.12
N GLU A 55 0.88 6.43 -13.47
CA GLU A 55 1.59 6.29 -14.74
C GLU A 55 2.29 4.92 -14.81
N ILE A 56 2.21 4.26 -15.96
CA ILE A 56 2.81 2.92 -16.13
C ILE A 56 4.32 3.05 -16.14
N CYS A 57 4.99 2.28 -15.28
CA CYS A 57 6.42 2.07 -15.38
C CYS A 57 6.78 1.08 -16.51
N ASP A 58 7.13 1.60 -17.68
CA ASP A 58 7.48 0.80 -18.86
C ASP A 58 8.79 0.01 -18.67
N GLU A 59 9.74 0.53 -17.88
CA GLU A 59 11.03 -0.11 -17.60
C GLU A 59 10.98 -1.04 -16.36
N CYS A 60 9.78 -1.27 -15.80
CA CYS A 60 9.56 -2.11 -14.62
C CYS A 60 9.15 -3.55 -14.96
N PHE A 61 8.80 -3.85 -16.21
CA PHE A 61 8.49 -5.23 -16.58
C PHE A 61 9.71 -6.14 -16.33
N SER A 62 9.48 -7.41 -16.01
CA SER A 62 10.48 -8.29 -15.40
C SER A 62 11.63 -8.76 -16.32
N ASP A 63 12.16 -7.91 -17.19
CA ASP A 63 13.35 -8.14 -18.00
C ASP A 63 14.64 -7.58 -17.36
N SER A 64 14.51 -6.72 -16.35
CA SER A 64 15.64 -6.15 -15.59
C SER A 64 16.02 -6.95 -14.33
N VAL A 65 17.28 -6.81 -13.89
CA VAL A 65 17.80 -7.48 -12.67
C VAL A 65 17.08 -7.00 -11.41
N ASN A 66 16.69 -5.72 -11.36
CA ASN A 66 16.03 -5.12 -10.20
C ASN A 66 14.60 -5.65 -10.00
N SER A 67 13.81 -5.77 -11.07
CA SER A 67 12.46 -6.36 -11.01
C SER A 67 12.53 -7.84 -10.61
N THR A 68 13.51 -8.58 -11.15
CA THR A 68 13.76 -9.98 -10.75
C THR A 68 14.08 -10.11 -9.26
N PHE A 69 14.87 -9.21 -8.69
CA PHE A 69 15.18 -9.17 -7.26
C PHE A 69 13.91 -8.93 -6.43
N ILE A 70 13.10 -7.95 -6.83
CA ILE A 70 11.83 -7.61 -6.17
C ILE A 70 10.91 -8.84 -6.15
N PHE A 71 10.61 -9.46 -7.30
CA PHE A 71 9.60 -10.53 -7.36
C PHE A 71 10.05 -11.87 -6.77
N ASN A 72 11.35 -12.20 -6.85
CA ASN A 72 11.83 -13.49 -6.36
C ASN A 72 12.16 -13.50 -4.87
N ASN A 73 12.59 -12.38 -4.29
CA ASN A 73 13.13 -12.33 -2.92
C ASN A 73 12.43 -11.29 -2.03
N ILE A 74 11.20 -10.90 -2.37
CA ILE A 74 10.49 -9.80 -1.69
C ILE A 74 10.49 -9.95 -0.17
N THR A 75 10.14 -11.13 0.36
CA THR A 75 10.04 -11.39 1.80
C THR A 75 11.38 -11.54 2.50
N THR A 76 12.48 -11.69 1.75
CA THR A 76 13.82 -11.82 2.35
C THR A 76 14.36 -10.46 2.74
N TYR A 77 14.13 -9.45 1.89
CA TYR A 77 14.79 -8.14 2.01
C TYR A 77 13.84 -7.02 2.39
N LEU A 78 12.54 -7.14 2.11
CA LEU A 78 11.54 -6.12 2.40
C LEU A 78 10.73 -6.53 3.63
N HIS A 79 10.68 -5.63 4.62
CA HIS A 79 9.85 -5.82 5.80
C HIS A 79 9.14 -4.52 6.18
N ALA A 80 8.00 -4.68 6.87
CA ALA A 80 7.28 -3.59 7.52
C ALA A 80 8.05 -3.12 8.77
N ASP A 81 8.29 -1.82 8.90
CA ASP A 81 9.00 -1.22 10.05
C ASP A 81 8.03 -0.44 10.96
N LYS A 82 7.72 0.82 10.62
CA LYS A 82 6.91 1.71 11.47
C LYS A 82 5.56 1.96 10.85
N ILE A 83 4.53 2.00 11.70
CA ILE A 83 3.19 2.41 11.26
C ILE A 83 3.23 3.88 10.84
N LEU A 84 2.71 4.16 9.65
CA LEU A 84 2.50 5.49 9.10
C LEU A 84 1.06 5.94 9.37
N PRO A 85 0.84 7.16 9.89
CA PRO A 85 -0.50 7.73 10.02
C PRO A 85 -1.24 7.84 8.68
N LEU A 86 -2.57 7.67 8.73
CA LEU A 86 -3.41 7.69 7.53
C LEU A 86 -3.35 9.04 6.80
N ASP A 87 -3.33 10.16 7.52
CA ASP A 87 -3.23 11.51 6.95
C ASP A 87 -1.92 11.75 6.20
N GLU A 88 -0.81 11.24 6.73
CA GLU A 88 0.49 11.25 6.05
C GLU A 88 0.44 10.37 4.78
N PHE A 89 -0.20 9.20 4.86
CA PHE A 89 -0.36 8.32 3.71
C PHE A 89 -1.25 8.93 2.61
N ILE A 90 -2.37 9.56 2.97
CA ILE A 90 -3.23 10.27 2.03
C ILE A 90 -2.44 11.38 1.33
N THR A 91 -1.68 12.17 2.09
CA THR A 91 -0.80 13.21 1.52
C THR A 91 0.22 12.61 0.55
N TYR A 92 0.80 11.46 0.88
CA TYR A 92 1.72 10.73 0.01
C TYR A 92 1.06 10.27 -1.29
N LEU A 93 -0.17 9.75 -1.24
CA LEU A 93 -0.91 9.28 -2.42
C LEU A 93 -1.15 10.40 -3.45
N TYR A 94 -1.36 11.63 -3.01
CA TYR A 94 -1.53 12.79 -3.89
C TYR A 94 -0.22 13.34 -4.48
N THR A 95 0.93 12.79 -4.11
CA THR A 95 2.19 13.15 -4.79
C THR A 95 2.29 12.54 -6.18
N GLU A 96 1.61 11.41 -6.43
CA GLU A 96 1.68 10.63 -7.69
C GLU A 96 3.09 10.13 -8.07
N GLU A 97 4.10 10.34 -7.22
CA GLU A 97 5.52 10.01 -7.45
C GLU A 97 5.89 8.59 -6.99
N TYR A 98 5.00 7.63 -7.23
CA TYR A 98 5.16 6.24 -6.82
C TYR A 98 4.76 5.23 -7.88
N ILE A 99 5.30 4.01 -7.73
CA ILE A 99 4.92 2.81 -8.47
C ILE A 99 4.41 1.80 -7.47
N THR A 100 3.16 1.35 -7.59
CA THR A 100 2.63 0.32 -6.71
C THR A 100 2.84 -1.09 -7.25
N ILE A 101 2.97 -2.10 -6.40
CA ILE A 101 2.91 -3.50 -6.82
C ILE A 101 2.10 -4.32 -5.83
N ASN A 102 1.34 -5.29 -6.36
CA ASN A 102 0.72 -6.36 -5.58
C ASN A 102 1.05 -7.72 -6.22
N TYR A 103 0.60 -8.81 -5.59
CA TYR A 103 0.87 -10.16 -6.05
C TYR A 103 0.38 -10.48 -7.48
N ASN A 104 -0.53 -9.67 -8.03
CA ASN A 104 -1.11 -9.83 -9.35
C ASN A 104 -0.64 -8.75 -10.33
N SER A 105 0.45 -8.05 -10.01
CA SER A 105 0.99 -7.00 -10.87
C SER A 105 1.50 -7.59 -12.19
N PRO A 106 1.17 -6.99 -13.35
CA PRO A 106 1.65 -7.44 -14.65
C PRO A 106 3.14 -7.18 -14.86
N TYR A 107 3.82 -6.46 -13.96
CA TYR A 107 5.27 -6.26 -14.03
C TYR A 107 6.04 -7.58 -13.84
N ASP A 108 5.46 -8.58 -13.19
CA ASP A 108 6.08 -9.89 -12.96
C ASP A 108 5.77 -10.91 -14.08
N LEU A 109 6.30 -10.68 -15.28
CA LEU A 109 6.05 -11.50 -16.47
C LEU A 109 6.84 -12.82 -16.49
N VAL A 110 7.95 -12.91 -15.75
CA VAL A 110 8.93 -14.01 -15.86
C VAL A 110 8.84 -14.99 -14.69
N SER A 111 8.14 -14.67 -13.61
CA SER A 111 8.02 -15.59 -12.48
C SER A 111 7.30 -16.88 -12.84
N SER A 112 7.96 -18.01 -12.58
CA SER A 112 7.41 -19.35 -12.70
C SER A 112 6.52 -19.74 -11.52
N ARG A 113 6.36 -18.86 -10.52
CA ARG A 113 5.56 -19.13 -9.31
C ARG A 113 4.08 -18.95 -9.62
N SER A 114 3.25 -19.82 -9.06
CA SER A 114 1.79 -19.68 -9.17
C SER A 114 1.28 -18.44 -8.40
N THR A 115 0.14 -17.91 -8.83
CA THR A 115 -0.49 -16.73 -8.19
C THR A 115 -0.75 -16.97 -6.70
N GLU A 116 -1.07 -18.20 -6.29
CA GLU A 116 -1.30 -18.56 -4.90
C GLU A 116 -0.02 -18.42 -4.07
N ILE A 117 1.12 -18.85 -4.60
CA ILE A 117 2.42 -18.70 -3.93
C ILE A 117 2.78 -17.22 -3.83
N LYS A 118 2.63 -16.45 -4.92
CA LYS A 118 2.86 -14.99 -4.89
C LYS A 118 1.98 -14.32 -3.83
N LYS A 119 0.71 -14.69 -3.78
CA LYS A 119 -0.24 -14.16 -2.79
C LYS A 119 0.21 -14.45 -1.36
N LEU A 120 0.68 -15.66 -1.06
CA LEU A 120 1.23 -15.98 0.27
C LEU A 120 2.46 -15.12 0.62
N LEU A 121 3.39 -14.94 -0.32
CA LEU A 121 4.57 -14.10 -0.10
C LEU A 121 4.21 -12.65 0.19
N TYR A 122 3.26 -12.07 -0.56
CA TYR A 122 2.79 -10.71 -0.31
C TYR A 122 2.07 -10.59 1.04
N LYS A 123 1.27 -11.59 1.43
CA LYS A 123 0.67 -11.63 2.77
C LYS A 123 1.71 -11.68 3.88
N ASP A 124 2.84 -12.32 3.63
CA ASP A 124 3.90 -12.44 4.63
C ASP A 124 4.63 -11.12 4.93
N LEU A 125 4.52 -10.13 4.03
CA LEU A 125 5.03 -8.77 4.28
C LEU A 125 4.22 -8.01 5.33
N CYS A 126 2.96 -8.39 5.55
CA CYS A 126 2.05 -7.72 6.44
C CYS A 126 1.93 -8.45 7.79
N PRO A 127 2.08 -7.76 8.93
CA PRO A 127 1.88 -8.37 10.26
C PRO A 127 0.49 -9.00 10.43
N ASN A 128 -0.54 -8.40 9.84
CA ASN A 128 -1.93 -8.86 9.87
C ASN A 128 -2.28 -9.87 8.74
N LYS A 129 -1.32 -10.29 7.91
CA LYS A 129 -1.50 -11.22 6.78
C LYS A 129 -2.52 -10.80 5.71
N HIS A 130 -2.79 -9.49 5.59
CA HIS A 130 -3.53 -8.93 4.46
C HIS A 130 -2.72 -8.97 3.16
N ASP A 131 -3.42 -8.89 2.03
CA ASP A 131 -2.77 -8.80 0.71
C ASP A 131 -2.02 -7.46 0.63
N ALA A 132 -0.68 -7.51 0.65
CA ALA A 132 0.13 -6.30 0.63
C ALA A 132 0.05 -5.57 -0.72
N ILE A 133 0.04 -4.25 -0.66
CA ILE A 133 0.42 -3.36 -1.77
C ILE A 133 1.69 -2.64 -1.35
N ILE A 134 2.72 -2.70 -2.18
CA ILE A 134 4.01 -2.06 -1.91
C ILE A 134 4.13 -0.83 -2.78
N PHE A 135 4.54 0.29 -2.19
CA PHE A 135 4.80 1.54 -2.89
C PHE A 135 6.30 1.70 -3.04
N PHE A 136 6.74 1.83 -4.28
CA PHE A 136 8.12 2.14 -4.64
C PHE A 136 8.22 3.59 -5.07
N LYS A 137 9.31 4.24 -4.70
CA LYS A 137 9.68 5.51 -5.28
C LYS A 137 9.93 5.36 -6.79
N ARG A 138 9.47 6.34 -7.57
CA ARG A 138 9.87 6.46 -8.99
C ARG A 138 11.35 6.80 -9.12
N GLY A 139 12.07 5.95 -9.83
CA GLY A 139 13.49 6.11 -10.14
C GLY A 139 13.75 6.98 -11.36
N TYR A 140 15.04 7.17 -11.68
CA TYR A 140 15.43 7.76 -12.95
C TYR A 140 14.94 6.90 -14.12
N ALA A 141 14.48 7.55 -15.19
CA ALA A 141 13.87 6.90 -16.36
C ALA A 141 12.66 6.02 -16.02
N ASP A 142 11.91 6.40 -14.98
CA ASP A 142 10.72 5.70 -14.52
C ASP A 142 10.97 4.20 -14.28
N THR A 143 11.80 3.90 -13.28
CA THR A 143 12.17 2.54 -12.87
C THR A 143 11.81 2.31 -11.41
N PHE A 144 11.76 1.05 -10.97
CA PHE A 144 11.71 0.74 -9.54
C PHE A 144 12.96 1.29 -8.84
N SER A 145 12.76 2.23 -7.91
CA SER A 145 13.80 2.69 -6.99
C SER A 145 13.71 1.96 -5.65
N SER A 146 13.71 2.68 -4.53
CA SER A 146 13.54 2.12 -3.20
C SER A 146 12.06 1.85 -2.87
N PRO A 147 11.74 0.75 -2.18
CA PRO A 147 10.43 0.61 -1.55
C PRO A 147 10.31 1.64 -0.42
N GLU A 148 9.17 2.31 -0.34
CA GLU A 148 8.90 3.37 0.64
C GLU A 148 7.83 2.94 1.64
N LEU A 149 6.74 2.34 1.18
CA LEU A 149 5.61 1.95 2.02
C LEU A 149 5.08 0.56 1.70
N ILE A 150 4.45 -0.07 2.69
CA ILE A 150 3.69 -1.31 2.58
C ILE A 150 2.30 -1.05 3.16
N TYR A 151 1.28 -1.10 2.31
CA TYR A 151 -0.12 -1.04 2.70
C TYR A 151 -0.64 -2.45 2.96
N CYS A 152 -1.23 -2.64 4.15
CA CYS A 152 -1.68 -3.92 4.68
C CYS A 152 -3.19 -3.94 4.95
N GLY A 153 -3.99 -3.31 4.07
CA GLY A 153 -5.45 -3.29 4.15
C GLY A 153 -6.02 -2.29 5.16
N GLU A 154 -5.51 -2.31 6.39
CA GLU A 154 -5.96 -1.41 7.47
C GLU A 154 -4.84 -0.49 7.95
N GLU A 155 -3.61 -0.98 7.90
CA GLU A 155 -2.43 -0.29 8.41
C GLU A 155 -1.44 -0.05 7.28
N ILE A 156 -0.71 1.06 7.40
CA ILE A 156 0.34 1.45 6.47
C ILE A 156 1.65 1.41 7.24
N TYR A 157 2.67 0.81 6.63
CA TYR A 157 3.99 0.68 7.23
C TYR A 157 5.04 1.34 6.34
N THR A 158 6.06 1.95 6.93
CA THR A 158 7.29 2.27 6.21
C THR A 158 8.00 0.98 5.82
N ALA A 159 8.50 0.93 4.60
CA ALA A 159 9.30 -0.17 4.09
C ALA A 159 10.74 -0.05 4.57
N GLN A 160 11.31 -1.17 5.03
CA GLN A 160 12.73 -1.28 5.34
C GLN A 160 13.38 -2.35 4.46
N LEU A 161 14.52 -1.99 3.87
CA LEU A 161 15.44 -2.93 3.23
C LEU A 161 16.50 -3.39 4.24
N PHE A 162 16.74 -4.71 4.30
CA PHE A 162 17.72 -5.37 5.16
C PHE A 162 19.04 -5.63 4.44
#